data_AF-A0A9P5CG26-F1
#
_entry.id   AF-A0A9P5CG26-F1
#
_cell.length_a   1.000
_cell.length_b   1.000
_cell.length_c   1.000
_cell.angle_alpha   90.00
_cell.angle_beta   90.00
_cell.angle_gamma   90.00
#
_symmetry.space_group_name_H-M   'P 1'
#
loop_
_entity.id
_entity.type
_entity.pdbx_description
1 polymer ?
#
loop_
_entity_poly.entity_id
_entity_poly.type
_entity_poly.pdbx_seq_one_letter_code
_entity_poly.pdbx_strand_id
1 'polypeptide(L)'
;MAKFTLSLTLCYSLFHFYGGSWTKERWSRKNIVFFGDGTQFPLRPFLSSDPQKLGGPLYDPDGYHKYPEFLELGVTLLEIHLGQKLESYLGYEEDITNYDDLWCKALELFKELRPDFISTVYRDAIQKCLMANFSVSDACDEQMLRDSLFNDIVKPLEAEVGMIFKEFLSMDALDEEAERKINLGSKAKSMNRHAHSGITNTHSLQSNYDDISSPLNKQRTLPQPQKAVLTITTIRSRPASRDDFEIAIVCALPLEYDAVCILIDEFWDEDGDQYGKATRDPNIYTTGRIGKHNIVLVLLPDMGKVGAASAAASLRLSFPELKLLLLTGICGGVPSPGTAKELVLGDVVLSTSVFQYDFGRRHGDKFVPKDTSTDSLGRPSKDIRSLLKICDTNRGRRQLEKQTAFYLEYIQNNASTEHSIEQYLCPGAANDKLFEATYVHKHYGEPQCLCKSPHETCVNSRKLSCHELQCDEKFLVERRRINHKLQLEQQGRRKEAQAPAIFLGSIGSGDTVMRSSEDRDRIAEEYDLIAFEMEGAGAWDELPCIVVKGICDYADSHKNKMWQHFAAATAASVMKALLEKYT
;
A
#
# COMPACT_ATOMS: atom_id res chain seq x y z
N MET A 1 25.37 10.39 -5.44
CA MET A 1 23.97 9.93 -5.55
C MET A 1 22.99 10.88 -4.85
N ALA A 2 22.97 11.01 -3.51
CA ALA A 2 22.00 11.86 -2.80
C ALA A 2 21.91 13.32 -3.29
N LYS A 3 23.06 13.94 -3.60
CA LYS A 3 23.12 15.29 -4.19
C LYS A 3 22.39 15.37 -5.55
N PHE A 4 22.58 14.38 -6.41
CA PHE A 4 21.96 14.34 -7.74
C PHE A 4 20.45 14.13 -7.68
N THR A 5 19.99 13.20 -6.83
CA THR A 5 18.56 12.94 -6.62
C THR A 5 17.85 14.17 -6.05
N LEU A 6 18.47 14.85 -5.08
CA LEU A 6 17.95 16.07 -4.48
C LEU A 6 17.80 17.19 -5.53
N SER A 7 18.84 17.39 -6.33
CA SER A 7 18.86 18.38 -7.39
C SER A 7 17.83 18.11 -8.48
N LEU A 8 17.67 16.85 -8.91
CA LEU A 8 16.66 16.47 -9.89
C LEU A 8 15.24 16.72 -9.36
N THR A 9 14.99 16.40 -8.10
CA THR A 9 13.68 16.62 -7.44
C THR A 9 13.32 18.11 -7.42
N LEU A 10 14.28 18.97 -7.09
CA LEU A 10 14.07 20.43 -7.08
C LEU A 10 13.83 20.99 -8.49
N CYS A 11 14.56 20.50 -9.50
CA CYS A 11 14.38 20.93 -10.89
C CYS A 11 12.99 20.53 -11.42
N TYR A 12 12.53 19.30 -11.14
CA TYR A 12 11.18 18.85 -11.48
C TYR A 12 10.10 19.67 -10.79
N SER A 13 10.30 19.93 -9.50
CA SER A 13 9.36 20.76 -8.73
C SER A 13 9.22 22.13 -9.38
N LEU A 14 10.33 22.80 -9.71
CA LEU A 14 10.27 24.08 -10.41
C LEU A 14 9.58 23.97 -11.77
N PHE A 15 9.89 22.97 -12.59
CA PHE A 15 9.26 22.77 -13.90
C PHE A 15 7.72 22.62 -13.83
N HIS A 16 7.21 21.93 -12.80
CA HIS A 16 5.77 21.76 -12.61
C HIS A 16 5.07 23.02 -12.11
N PHE A 17 5.78 23.88 -11.38
CA PHE A 17 5.22 25.12 -10.84
C PHE A 17 5.45 26.35 -11.72
N TYR A 18 6.46 26.36 -12.58
CA TYR A 18 6.80 27.49 -13.44
C TYR A 18 5.65 27.81 -14.41
N GLY A 19 5.12 29.04 -14.37
CA GLY A 19 3.99 29.49 -15.20
C GLY A 19 2.63 28.88 -14.82
N GLY A 20 2.54 28.13 -13.72
CA GLY A 20 1.30 27.50 -13.26
C GLY A 20 0.38 28.45 -12.48
N SER A 21 -0.94 28.26 -12.58
CA SER A 21 -1.95 29.04 -11.84
C SER A 21 -1.88 28.88 -10.31
N TRP A 22 -1.07 27.94 -9.83
CA TRP A 22 -0.91 27.58 -8.42
C TRP A 22 0.16 28.41 -7.71
N THR A 23 1.09 29.02 -8.44
CA THR A 23 2.07 29.98 -7.91
C THR A 23 1.55 31.40 -8.17
N LYS A 24 0.74 31.93 -7.25
CA LYS A 24 0.31 33.35 -7.32
C LYS A 24 1.47 34.33 -7.14
N GLU A 25 2.59 33.85 -6.60
CA GLU A 25 3.81 34.61 -6.32
C GLU A 25 5.05 33.81 -6.77
N ARG A 26 6.15 34.52 -7.09
CA ARG A 26 7.42 33.92 -7.54
C ARG A 26 8.12 33.16 -6.40
N TRP A 27 8.89 32.13 -6.73
CA TRP A 27 9.62 31.29 -5.77
C TRP A 27 11.09 31.73 -5.61
N SER A 28 11.71 31.34 -4.49
CA SER A 28 13.14 31.52 -4.17
C SER A 28 13.66 30.36 -3.33
N ARG A 29 14.98 30.25 -3.11
CA ARG A 29 15.56 29.21 -2.23
C ARG A 29 15.04 29.26 -0.79
N LYS A 30 14.51 30.39 -0.32
CA LYS A 30 13.86 30.54 1.00
C LYS A 30 12.53 29.79 1.10
N ASN A 31 11.91 29.45 -0.04
CA ASN A 31 10.67 28.68 -0.11
C ASN A 31 10.89 27.16 -0.05
N ILE A 32 12.14 26.71 -0.11
CA ILE A 32 12.50 25.29 0.04
C ILE A 32 12.47 24.95 1.53
N VAL A 33 11.46 24.19 1.93
CA VAL A 33 11.32 23.69 3.29
C VAL A 33 11.81 22.25 3.33
N PHE A 34 12.69 21.98 4.29
CA PHE A 34 13.18 20.66 4.58
C PHE A 34 12.49 20.13 5.84
N PHE A 35 11.61 19.12 5.70
CA PHE A 35 11.05 18.46 6.86
C PHE A 35 12.10 17.55 7.50
N GLY A 36 12.59 17.94 8.68
CA GLY A 36 13.40 17.08 9.52
C GLY A 36 12.52 16.19 10.38
N ASP A 37 12.55 14.87 10.14
CA ASP A 37 12.10 13.90 11.15
C ASP A 37 13.07 13.81 12.33
N GLY A 38 14.24 14.44 12.16
CA GLY A 38 15.31 14.69 13.10
C GLY A 38 16.44 13.65 13.08
N THR A 39 16.48 12.67 12.16
CA THR A 39 17.73 11.89 11.94
C THR A 39 18.40 12.28 10.66
N GLN A 40 19.70 12.10 10.71
CA GLN A 40 20.65 12.19 9.62
C GLN A 40 20.21 11.41 8.34
N PHE A 41 19.79 12.20 7.33
CA PHE A 41 19.67 11.98 5.86
C PHE A 41 18.42 11.30 5.23
N PRO A 42 17.99 11.77 4.02
CA PRO A 42 18.00 13.12 3.47
C PRO A 42 16.61 13.75 3.57
N LEU A 43 16.60 15.03 3.94
CA LEU A 43 15.40 15.85 4.00
C LEU A 43 14.79 15.95 2.60
N ARG A 44 13.55 15.49 2.42
CA ARG A 44 12.83 15.73 1.16
C ARG A 44 12.53 17.22 1.09
N PRO A 45 13.09 17.97 0.13
CA PRO A 45 12.75 19.37 -0.02
C PRO A 45 11.33 19.45 -0.60
N PHE A 46 10.52 20.32 -0.03
CA PHE A 46 9.23 20.68 -0.62
C PHE A 46 9.22 22.18 -0.85
N LEU A 47 8.64 22.59 -1.98
CA LEU A 47 8.28 23.99 -2.19
C LEU A 47 6.97 24.26 -1.44
N SER A 48 7.01 25.22 -0.51
CA SER A 48 5.83 25.60 0.28
C SER A 48 4.72 26.17 -0.63
N SER A 49 3.49 25.66 -0.51
CA SER A 49 2.29 26.18 -1.18
C SER A 49 1.58 27.31 -0.41
N ASP A 50 2.09 27.68 0.77
CA ASP A 50 1.56 28.78 1.59
C ASP A 50 1.81 30.15 0.92
N PRO A 51 0.76 30.86 0.45
CA PRO A 51 0.88 32.16 -0.22
C PRO A 51 1.49 33.25 0.66
N GLN A 52 1.45 33.12 1.99
CA GLN A 52 2.02 34.11 2.91
C GLN A 52 3.52 33.90 3.18
N LYS A 53 4.06 32.72 2.80
CA LYS A 53 5.50 32.41 2.84
C LYS A 53 6.16 32.47 1.47
N LEU A 54 5.37 32.43 0.39
CA LEU A 54 5.76 33.07 -0.85
C LEU A 54 5.86 34.57 -0.54
N GLY A 55 7.02 35.13 -0.81
CA GLY A 55 7.39 36.45 -0.29
C GLY A 55 8.86 36.71 -0.53
N GLY A 56 9.14 37.66 -1.43
CA GLY A 56 10.45 38.22 -1.72
C GLY A 56 10.32 39.27 -2.83
N PRO A 57 11.08 40.38 -2.79
CA PRO A 57 10.83 41.55 -3.63
C PRO A 57 10.94 41.25 -5.13
N LEU A 58 10.18 42.04 -5.89
CA LEU A 58 10.21 42.09 -7.35
C LEU A 58 11.63 42.33 -7.84
N TYR A 59 12.02 41.56 -8.86
CA TYR A 59 12.92 41.94 -9.96
C TYR A 59 13.53 43.34 -9.79
N ASP A 60 14.84 43.41 -9.53
CA ASP A 60 15.59 44.62 -9.82
C ASP A 60 15.66 44.73 -11.36
N PRO A 61 14.97 45.69 -12.00
CA PRO A 61 14.99 45.82 -13.44
C PRO A 61 16.37 46.17 -13.99
N ASP A 62 17.20 46.73 -13.13
CA ASP A 62 18.58 47.12 -13.43
C ASP A 62 19.58 45.99 -13.07
N GLY A 63 19.08 44.86 -12.56
CA GLY A 63 19.87 43.69 -12.19
C GLY A 63 20.42 42.94 -13.41
N TYR A 64 21.63 42.41 -13.27
CA TYR A 64 22.39 41.81 -14.36
C TYR A 64 21.88 40.42 -14.78
N HIS A 65 21.20 39.67 -13.90
CA HIS A 65 20.70 38.34 -14.22
C HIS A 65 19.23 38.36 -14.67
N LYS A 66 18.99 37.98 -15.93
CA LYS A 66 17.69 38.10 -16.62
C LYS A 66 16.54 37.29 -16.00
N TYR A 67 16.85 36.18 -15.32
CA TYR A 67 15.85 35.25 -14.78
C TYR A 67 16.12 34.90 -13.30
N PRO A 68 15.54 35.64 -12.34
CA PRO A 68 15.81 35.46 -10.91
C PRO A 68 15.52 34.03 -10.39
N GLU A 69 14.47 33.38 -10.88
CA GLU A 69 14.06 32.03 -10.49
C GLU A 69 15.09 30.97 -10.91
N PHE A 70 15.73 31.16 -12.05
CA PHE A 70 16.79 30.27 -12.53
C PHE A 70 18.10 30.53 -11.80
N LEU A 71 18.36 31.79 -11.42
CA LEU A 71 19.50 32.13 -10.56
C LEU A 71 19.36 31.45 -9.19
N GLU A 72 18.18 31.52 -8.56
CA GLU A 72 17.89 30.82 -7.29
C GLU A 72 18.06 29.31 -7.41
N LEU A 73 17.62 28.71 -8.53
CA LEU A 73 17.87 27.30 -8.80
C LEU A 73 19.37 27.01 -8.94
N GLY A 74 20.10 27.81 -9.71
CA GLY A 74 21.54 27.65 -9.92
C GLY A 74 22.35 27.75 -8.63
N VAL A 75 22.02 28.72 -7.77
CA VAL A 75 22.61 28.87 -6.44
C VAL A 75 22.28 27.66 -5.58
N THR A 76 21.02 27.20 -5.55
CA THR A 76 20.63 26.03 -4.76
C THR A 76 21.39 24.77 -5.20
N LEU A 77 21.54 24.55 -6.51
CA LEU A 77 22.30 23.42 -7.05
C LEU A 77 23.79 23.51 -6.69
N LEU A 78 24.35 24.71 -6.64
CA LEU A 78 25.72 24.98 -6.20
C LEU A 78 25.88 24.73 -4.69
N GLU A 79 24.94 25.18 -3.86
CA GLU A 79 24.92 24.91 -2.42
C GLU A 79 24.80 23.41 -2.11
N ILE A 80 24.01 22.66 -2.90
CA ILE A 80 23.94 21.20 -2.80
C ILE A 80 25.29 20.57 -3.17
N HIS A 81 25.98 21.11 -4.18
CA HIS A 81 27.32 20.66 -4.55
C HIS A 81 28.31 20.88 -3.40
N LEU A 82 28.27 22.06 -2.77
CA LEU A 82 29.10 22.43 -1.63
C LEU A 82 28.75 21.66 -0.35
N GLY A 83 27.48 21.29 -0.18
CA GLY A 83 26.94 20.73 1.06
C GLY A 83 26.74 21.77 2.17
N GLN A 84 26.81 23.06 1.84
CA GLN A 84 26.58 24.17 2.77
C GLN A 84 26.07 25.40 2.00
N LYS A 85 25.50 26.36 2.74
CA LYS A 85 25.01 27.63 2.17
C LYS A 85 26.15 28.45 1.56
N LEU A 86 25.85 29.21 0.53
CA LEU A 86 26.81 30.05 -0.19
C LEU A 86 27.43 31.09 0.76
N GLU A 87 26.62 31.73 1.59
CA GLU A 87 27.05 32.76 2.54
C GLU A 87 28.01 32.17 3.59
N SER A 88 27.71 30.96 4.07
CA SER A 88 28.58 30.24 5.01
C SER A 88 29.90 29.81 4.38
N TYR A 89 29.89 29.45 3.09
CA TYR A 89 31.11 29.12 2.35
C TYR A 89 32.01 30.34 2.20
N LEU A 90 31.42 31.51 1.89
CA LEU A 90 32.13 32.76 1.66
C LEU A 90 32.49 33.51 2.97
N GLY A 91 32.05 33.00 4.13
CA GLY A 91 32.35 33.60 5.44
C GLY A 91 31.52 34.84 5.77
N TYR A 92 30.35 35.01 5.16
CA TYR A 92 29.43 36.11 5.47
C TYR A 92 28.50 35.73 6.63
N GLU A 93 28.31 36.67 7.57
CA GLU A 93 27.41 36.50 8.71
C GLU A 93 25.96 36.92 8.41
N GLU A 94 25.73 37.67 7.33
CA GLU A 94 24.41 38.14 6.91
C GLU A 94 23.99 37.53 5.55
N ASP A 95 22.69 37.35 5.35
CA ASP A 95 22.10 36.83 4.10
C ASP A 95 22.38 37.81 2.93
N ILE A 96 22.90 37.29 1.80
CA ILE A 96 23.02 38.08 0.57
C ILE A 96 21.62 38.29 0.00
N THR A 97 21.09 39.51 0.18
CA THR A 97 19.72 39.88 -0.21
C THR A 97 19.65 40.56 -1.58
N ASN A 98 20.78 41.02 -2.12
CA ASN A 98 20.88 41.62 -3.45
C ASN A 98 21.18 40.52 -4.50
N TYR A 99 20.35 40.41 -5.53
CA TYR A 99 20.48 39.43 -6.61
C TYR A 99 21.73 39.60 -7.46
N ASP A 100 22.22 40.82 -7.65
CA ASP A 100 23.45 41.07 -8.42
C ASP A 100 24.69 40.61 -7.68
N ASP A 101 24.74 40.88 -6.37
CA ASP A 101 25.82 40.39 -5.52
C ASP A 101 25.74 38.86 -5.39
N LEU A 102 24.53 38.31 -5.21
CA LEU A 102 24.28 36.87 -5.21
C LEU A 102 24.78 36.22 -6.51
N TRP A 103 24.44 36.80 -7.65
CA TRP A 103 24.87 36.32 -8.96
C TRP A 103 26.39 36.40 -9.13
N CYS A 104 27.00 37.54 -8.82
CA CYS A 104 28.44 37.73 -8.94
C CYS A 104 29.20 36.73 -8.07
N LYS A 105 28.80 36.58 -6.80
CA LYS A 105 29.43 35.67 -5.85
C LYS A 105 29.25 34.20 -6.24
N ALA A 106 28.04 33.81 -6.65
CA ALA A 106 27.78 32.44 -7.09
C ALA A 106 28.56 32.11 -8.38
N LEU A 107 28.65 33.05 -9.33
CA LEU A 107 29.36 32.86 -10.59
C LEU A 107 30.89 32.82 -10.39
N GLU A 108 31.44 33.66 -9.51
CA GLU A 108 32.85 33.63 -9.12
C GLU A 108 33.21 32.29 -8.50
N LEU A 109 32.44 31.86 -7.49
CA LEU A 109 32.64 30.57 -6.83
C LEU A 109 32.49 29.38 -7.78
N PHE A 110 31.49 29.41 -8.67
CA PHE A 110 31.31 28.36 -9.67
C PHE A 110 32.51 28.24 -10.62
N LYS A 111 33.12 29.37 -11.00
CA LYS A 111 34.34 29.38 -11.84
C LYS A 111 35.53 28.78 -11.10
N GLU A 112 35.68 29.06 -9.82
CA GLU A 112 36.73 28.49 -8.97
C GLU A 112 36.58 26.98 -8.82
N LEU A 113 35.37 26.50 -8.54
CA LEU A 113 35.05 25.09 -8.31
C LEU A 113 34.93 24.27 -9.59
N ARG A 114 35.05 24.89 -10.77
CA ARG A 114 34.85 24.22 -12.07
C ARG A 114 35.64 22.91 -12.24
N PRO A 115 36.89 22.78 -11.75
CA PRO A 115 37.64 21.53 -11.81
C PRO A 115 37.10 20.42 -10.89
N ASP A 116 36.34 20.79 -9.85
CA ASP A 116 35.92 19.89 -8.77
C ASP A 116 34.58 19.18 -9.06
N PHE A 117 33.93 19.53 -10.18
CA PHE A 117 32.71 18.87 -10.64
C PHE A 117 33.02 17.54 -11.33
N ILE A 118 32.65 16.44 -10.67
CA ILE A 118 32.76 15.08 -11.21
C ILE A 118 31.79 14.86 -12.39
N SER A 119 30.58 15.43 -12.32
CA SER A 119 29.58 15.33 -13.38
C SER A 119 29.61 16.56 -14.28
N THR A 120 29.79 16.32 -15.58
CA THR A 120 29.72 17.36 -16.60
C THR A 120 28.29 17.85 -16.80
N VAL A 121 27.30 16.95 -16.75
CA VAL A 121 25.87 17.29 -16.92
C VAL A 121 25.38 18.17 -15.77
N TYR A 122 25.76 17.84 -14.53
CA TYR A 122 25.43 18.61 -13.34
C TYR A 122 26.08 19.99 -13.33
N ARG A 123 27.35 20.06 -13.72
CA ARG A 123 28.07 21.33 -13.91
C ARG A 123 27.40 22.19 -14.96
N ASP A 124 27.01 21.60 -16.09
CA ASP A 124 26.38 22.33 -17.18
C ASP A 124 24.98 22.84 -16.79
N ALA A 125 24.23 22.08 -15.99
CA ALA A 125 22.95 22.53 -15.42
C ALA A 125 23.12 23.79 -14.54
N ILE A 126 24.10 23.79 -13.63
CA ILE A 126 24.42 24.98 -12.80
C ILE A 126 24.85 26.14 -13.69
N GLN A 127 25.72 25.88 -14.67
CA GLN A 127 26.23 26.92 -15.56
C GLN A 127 25.10 27.60 -16.34
N LYS A 128 24.15 26.82 -16.90
CA LYS A 128 23.01 27.37 -17.64
C LYS A 128 22.13 28.26 -16.74
N CYS A 129 21.90 27.81 -15.51
CA CYS A 129 21.14 28.58 -14.51
C CYS A 129 21.81 29.90 -14.14
N LEU A 130 23.14 29.91 -13.90
CA LEU A 130 23.88 31.10 -13.49
C LEU A 130 24.20 32.07 -14.65
N MET A 131 24.24 31.60 -15.89
CA MET A 131 24.56 32.43 -17.05
C MET A 131 23.32 32.90 -17.82
N ALA A 132 22.11 32.54 -17.36
CA ALA A 132 20.84 32.79 -18.06
C ALA A 132 20.84 32.34 -19.54
N ASN A 133 21.63 31.32 -19.88
CA ASN A 133 21.87 30.91 -21.27
C ASN A 133 20.80 29.92 -21.75
N PHE A 134 19.58 30.43 -21.93
CA PHE A 134 18.43 29.70 -22.43
C PHE A 134 18.05 30.21 -23.83
N SER A 135 17.62 29.30 -24.69
CA SER A 135 17.28 29.54 -26.10
C SER A 135 15.94 30.26 -26.27
N VAL A 136 15.82 31.47 -25.71
CA VAL A 136 14.59 32.28 -25.72
C VAL A 136 14.88 33.67 -26.28
N SER A 137 14.09 34.10 -27.29
CA SER A 137 14.15 35.47 -27.82
C SER A 137 13.78 36.49 -26.73
N ASP A 138 14.28 37.72 -26.79
CA ASP A 138 14.14 38.75 -25.74
C ASP A 138 12.70 39.10 -25.28
N ALA A 139 11.66 38.55 -25.90
CA ALA A 139 10.30 38.59 -25.38
C ALA A 139 10.08 37.44 -24.38
N CYS A 140 9.73 37.79 -23.14
CA CYS A 140 9.46 36.86 -22.04
C CYS A 140 8.28 35.92 -22.36
N ASP A 141 8.57 34.80 -23.03
CA ASP A 141 7.63 33.69 -23.23
C ASP A 141 7.86 32.66 -22.12
N GLU A 142 7.01 32.72 -21.10
CA GLU A 142 7.08 31.83 -19.93
C GLU A 142 6.98 30.35 -20.32
N GLN A 143 6.28 30.02 -21.41
CA GLN A 143 6.18 28.65 -21.90
C GLN A 143 7.49 28.20 -22.53
N MET A 144 8.16 29.05 -23.30
CA MET A 144 9.50 28.73 -23.84
C MET A 144 10.55 28.59 -22.74
N LEU A 145 10.50 29.42 -21.70
CA LEU A 145 11.40 29.31 -20.54
C LEU A 145 11.14 28.02 -19.76
N ARG A 146 9.87 27.61 -19.62
CA ARG A 146 9.49 26.32 -19.02
C ARG A 146 10.01 25.14 -19.84
N ASP A 147 9.90 25.23 -21.16
CA ASP A 147 10.38 24.20 -22.07
C ASP A 147 11.92 24.12 -22.06
N SER A 148 12.61 25.25 -21.97
CA SER A 148 14.06 25.29 -21.74
C SER A 148 14.44 24.67 -20.40
N LEU A 149 13.74 24.99 -19.29
CA LEU A 149 14.00 24.36 -17.99
C LEU A 149 13.91 22.82 -18.08
N PHE A 150 12.91 22.30 -18.77
CA PHE A 150 12.79 20.85 -18.94
C PHE A 150 13.89 20.28 -19.82
N ASN A 151 14.07 20.82 -21.03
CA ASN A 151 14.94 20.24 -22.04
C ASN A 151 16.44 20.42 -21.72
N ASP A 152 16.79 21.56 -21.14
CA ASP A 152 18.19 21.94 -20.91
C ASP A 152 18.74 21.54 -19.55
N ILE A 153 17.87 21.31 -18.56
CA ILE A 153 18.25 21.04 -17.16
C ILE A 153 17.66 19.72 -16.67
N VAL A 154 16.33 19.58 -16.66
CA VAL A 154 15.65 18.39 -16.06
C VAL A 154 16.00 17.12 -16.81
N LYS A 155 15.77 17.09 -18.12
CA LYS A 155 15.93 15.90 -18.96
C LYS A 155 17.38 15.38 -19.01
N PRO A 156 18.43 16.23 -19.13
CA PRO A 156 19.81 15.76 -19.04
C PRO A 156 20.17 15.19 -17.67
N LEU A 157 19.74 15.84 -16.58
CA LEU A 157 19.97 15.36 -15.21
C LEU A 157 19.26 14.03 -14.96
N GLU A 158 18.03 13.87 -15.45
CA GLU A 158 17.28 12.62 -15.37
C GLU A 158 17.98 11.48 -16.12
N ALA A 159 18.46 11.74 -17.33
CA ALA A 159 19.18 10.74 -18.12
C ALA A 159 20.48 10.31 -17.41
N GLU A 160 21.24 11.25 -16.85
CA GLU A 160 22.45 10.95 -16.09
C GLU A 160 22.15 10.15 -14.81
N VAL A 161 21.11 10.54 -14.07
CA VAL A 161 20.65 9.81 -12.88
C VAL A 161 20.21 8.40 -13.25
N GLY A 162 19.48 8.21 -14.35
CA GLY A 162 19.07 6.90 -14.86
C GLY A 162 20.24 6.02 -15.31
N MET A 163 21.30 6.62 -15.87
CA MET A 163 22.54 5.91 -16.19
C MET A 163 23.32 5.51 -14.93
N ILE A 164 23.45 6.43 -13.96
CA ILE A 164 24.08 6.16 -12.66
C ILE A 164 23.31 5.07 -11.90
N PHE A 165 21.99 5.03 -12.01
CA PHE A 165 21.17 3.98 -11.42
C PHE A 165 21.39 2.64 -12.12
N LYS A 166 21.36 2.57 -13.45
CA LYS A 166 21.67 1.31 -14.15
C LYS A 166 23.02 0.69 -13.80
N GLU A 167 24.05 1.50 -13.49
CA GLU A 167 25.37 1.00 -13.12
C GLU A 167 25.54 0.67 -11.61
N PHE A 168 24.69 1.18 -10.71
CA PHE A 168 24.88 1.01 -9.26
C PHE A 168 23.67 0.50 -8.46
N LEU A 169 22.42 0.50 -8.98
CA LEU A 169 21.19 -0.04 -8.36
C LEU A 169 20.02 -0.08 -9.37
N SER A 170 19.31 -1.21 -9.52
CA SER A 170 18.09 -1.27 -10.34
C SER A 170 17.05 -0.25 -9.86
N MET A 171 16.29 0.35 -10.79
CA MET A 171 15.27 1.35 -10.45
C MET A 171 14.23 0.80 -9.47
N ASP A 172 13.94 -0.51 -9.52
CA ASP A 172 13.02 -1.20 -8.60
C ASP A 172 13.48 -1.14 -7.14
N ALA A 173 14.79 -1.15 -6.89
CA ALA A 173 15.36 -1.07 -5.54
C ALA A 173 15.32 0.35 -4.94
N LEU A 174 15.09 1.38 -5.77
CA LEU A 174 14.97 2.77 -5.31
C LEU A 174 13.55 3.14 -4.98
N ASP A 175 12.56 2.54 -5.64
CA ASP A 175 11.17 2.68 -5.25
C ASP A 175 10.93 1.98 -3.89
N GLU A 176 11.51 0.78 -3.67
CA GLU A 176 11.52 0.13 -2.34
C GLU A 176 12.23 0.96 -1.25
N GLU A 177 13.41 1.55 -1.53
CA GLU A 177 14.14 2.33 -0.52
C GLU A 177 13.57 3.76 -0.35
N ALA A 178 12.91 4.32 -1.37
CA ALA A 178 12.16 5.57 -1.28
C ALA A 178 10.91 5.39 -0.42
N GLU A 179 10.17 4.29 -0.55
CA GLU A 179 9.06 3.90 0.33
C GLU A 179 9.54 3.66 1.76
N ARG A 180 10.74 3.06 1.93
CA ARG A 180 11.32 2.84 3.26
C ARG A 180 11.78 4.13 3.96
N LYS A 181 12.11 5.20 3.21
CA LYS A 181 12.64 6.47 3.74
C LYS A 181 11.69 7.67 3.72
N ILE A 182 10.47 7.56 3.15
CA ILE A 182 9.38 8.52 3.42
C ILE A 182 8.71 8.16 4.73
N ASN A 183 9.41 8.37 5.82
CA ASN A 183 8.76 8.44 7.12
C ASN A 183 9.23 9.71 7.79
N LEU A 184 8.56 10.83 7.48
CA LEU A 184 8.84 12.15 8.05
C LEU A 184 8.46 12.27 9.54
N GLY A 185 8.50 11.18 10.32
CA GLY A 185 8.02 11.16 11.70
C GLY A 185 8.95 10.54 12.73
N SER A 186 10.02 9.83 12.35
CA SER A 186 10.78 9.06 13.34
C SER A 186 12.24 9.07 13.03
N LYS A 187 12.95 9.95 13.74
CA LYS A 187 14.37 10.15 13.55
C LYS A 187 15.05 11.22 14.40
N ALA A 188 14.37 12.09 15.15
CA ALA A 188 14.97 13.12 16.03
C ALA A 188 15.84 12.59 17.17
N LYS A 189 16.23 11.31 17.15
CA LYS A 189 17.06 10.69 18.14
C LYS A 189 17.99 9.68 17.49
N SER A 190 19.28 9.92 17.70
CA SER A 190 20.35 8.91 17.69
C SER A 190 21.05 8.69 16.33
N MET A 191 21.98 9.57 15.90
CA MET A 191 23.37 9.76 16.38
C MET A 191 24.37 8.73 15.83
N ASN A 192 25.41 9.25 15.18
CA ASN A 192 26.83 8.90 15.32
C ASN A 192 27.12 7.56 16.03
N ARG A 193 27.63 6.59 15.27
CA ARG A 193 28.91 5.89 15.54
C ARG A 193 29.21 4.82 14.48
N HIS A 194 30.28 5.05 13.75
CA HIS A 194 31.33 4.10 13.33
C HIS A 194 31.00 2.85 12.49
N ALA A 195 31.60 2.88 11.29
CA ALA A 195 32.62 1.95 10.79
C ALA A 195 32.21 0.54 10.35
N HIS A 196 32.21 0.38 9.04
CA HIS A 196 32.60 -0.85 8.35
C HIS A 196 34.09 -1.17 8.56
N SER A 197 34.36 -2.46 8.60
CA SER A 197 35.42 -3.12 7.83
C SER A 197 34.92 -4.55 7.59
N GLY A 198 34.79 -5.11 6.40
CA GLY A 198 35.22 -4.72 5.07
C GLY A 198 35.61 -6.00 4.32
N ILE A 199 35.57 -5.92 2.98
CA ILE A 199 36.55 -6.53 2.06
C ILE A 199 36.38 -8.05 1.81
N THR A 200 36.39 -8.62 0.61
CA THR A 200 36.44 -8.18 -0.82
C THR A 200 36.44 -9.46 -1.68
N ASN A 201 36.00 -9.37 -2.95
CA ASN A 201 36.65 -9.90 -4.18
C ASN A 201 36.81 -11.43 -4.35
N THR A 202 36.76 -12.06 -5.54
CA THR A 202 36.88 -11.63 -6.95
C THR A 202 36.66 -12.86 -7.86
N HIS A 203 36.31 -12.61 -9.14
CA HIS A 203 36.73 -13.28 -10.41
C HIS A 203 36.96 -14.81 -10.45
N SER A 204 36.75 -15.58 -11.52
CA SER A 204 36.17 -15.47 -12.88
C SER A 204 36.61 -16.75 -13.63
N LEU A 205 35.94 -17.10 -14.74
CA LEU A 205 36.40 -17.96 -15.85
C LEU A 205 36.40 -19.48 -15.60
N GLN A 206 35.44 -20.19 -16.20
CA GLN A 206 35.48 -20.84 -17.53
C GLN A 206 36.11 -22.25 -17.57
N SER A 207 35.20 -23.21 -17.73
CA SER A 207 35.19 -24.29 -18.72
C SER A 207 36.24 -25.41 -18.65
N ASN A 208 35.75 -26.66 -18.64
CA ASN A 208 36.33 -27.74 -19.43
C ASN A 208 35.30 -28.81 -19.80
N TYR A 209 35.48 -29.28 -21.02
CA TYR A 209 34.71 -30.25 -21.80
C TYR A 209 34.93 -31.71 -21.35
N ASP A 210 33.86 -32.47 -21.47
CA ASP A 210 33.67 -33.81 -22.04
C ASP A 210 34.41 -35.09 -21.57
N ASP A 211 33.52 -36.07 -21.36
CA ASP A 211 33.53 -37.48 -21.81
C ASP A 211 34.10 -38.59 -20.92
N ILE A 212 33.31 -39.68 -20.84
CA ILE A 212 33.69 -41.12 -20.92
C ILE A 212 32.46 -41.98 -20.55
N SER A 213 31.82 -42.48 -21.62
CA SER A 213 31.24 -43.82 -21.86
C SER A 213 30.74 -44.76 -20.72
N SER A 214 29.54 -45.29 -21.01
CA SER A 214 28.74 -46.37 -20.39
C SER A 214 29.41 -47.78 -20.34
N PRO A 215 28.85 -48.83 -19.66
CA PRO A 215 27.61 -49.50 -20.12
C PRO A 215 26.66 -50.13 -19.06
N LEU A 216 25.38 -50.22 -19.46
CA LEU A 216 24.28 -51.14 -19.11
C LEU A 216 24.27 -51.91 -17.77
N ASN A 217 23.18 -51.76 -17.00
CA ASN A 217 22.34 -52.92 -16.65
C ASN A 217 20.86 -52.55 -16.45
N LYS A 218 19.97 -53.33 -17.08
CA LYS A 218 18.51 -53.19 -17.07
C LYS A 218 17.90 -54.02 -15.94
N GLN A 219 17.07 -53.42 -15.09
CA GLN A 219 15.95 -54.14 -14.46
C GLN A 219 14.70 -53.24 -14.48
N ARG A 220 13.69 -53.70 -15.24
CA ARG A 220 12.36 -53.11 -15.37
C ARG A 220 11.48 -53.63 -14.23
N THR A 221 10.92 -52.72 -13.45
CA THR A 221 9.74 -52.97 -12.59
C THR A 221 8.56 -52.19 -13.17
N LEU A 222 7.45 -52.88 -13.42
CA LEU A 222 6.19 -52.31 -13.92
C LEU A 222 5.36 -51.77 -12.74
N PRO A 223 4.91 -50.50 -12.75
CA PRO A 223 3.89 -50.00 -11.83
C PRO A 223 2.47 -50.27 -12.34
N GLN A 224 1.58 -50.55 -11.38
CA GLN A 224 0.16 -50.88 -11.52
C GLN A 224 -0.71 -49.75 -12.10
N PRO A 225 -1.89 -50.06 -12.66
CA PRO A 225 -2.71 -49.10 -13.38
C PRO A 225 -3.45 -48.13 -12.43
N GLN A 226 -3.09 -46.85 -12.49
CA GLN A 226 -3.90 -45.76 -11.94
C GLN A 226 -5.13 -45.55 -12.83
N LYS A 227 -6.32 -45.64 -12.23
CA LYS A 227 -7.58 -45.23 -12.87
C LYS A 227 -7.52 -43.72 -13.13
N ALA A 228 -7.24 -43.33 -14.37
CA ALA A 228 -7.44 -41.97 -14.83
C ALA A 228 -8.94 -41.66 -14.79
N VAL A 229 -9.33 -40.78 -13.87
CA VAL A 229 -10.61 -40.06 -13.97
C VAL A 229 -10.42 -39.06 -15.10
N LEU A 230 -11.01 -39.34 -16.26
CA LEU A 230 -11.11 -38.38 -17.37
C LEU A 230 -12.04 -37.24 -16.93
N THR A 231 -11.46 -36.22 -16.31
CA THR A 231 -12.09 -34.91 -16.22
C THR A 231 -12.08 -34.34 -17.63
N ILE A 232 -13.24 -34.26 -18.27
CA ILE A 232 -13.40 -33.45 -19.49
C ILE A 232 -13.27 -31.99 -19.03
N THR A 233 -12.04 -31.49 -18.93
CA THR A 233 -11.77 -30.07 -18.85
C THR A 233 -12.15 -29.52 -20.21
N THR A 234 -13.34 -28.94 -20.34
CA THR A 234 -13.62 -28.05 -21.46
C THR A 234 -12.58 -26.94 -21.39
N ILE A 235 -11.53 -27.04 -22.21
CA ILE A 235 -10.55 -25.97 -22.40
C ILE A 235 -11.34 -24.80 -22.97
N ARG A 236 -11.79 -23.89 -22.09
CA ARG A 236 -12.33 -22.62 -22.54
C ARG A 236 -11.14 -21.81 -23.03
N SER A 237 -11.27 -21.30 -24.24
CA SER A 237 -10.26 -20.45 -24.86
C SER A 237 -10.07 -19.19 -24.03
N ARG A 238 -8.83 -18.70 -23.99
CA ARG A 238 -8.46 -17.38 -23.50
C ARG A 238 -9.45 -16.30 -24.01
N PRO A 239 -9.82 -15.31 -23.16
CA PRO A 239 -10.67 -14.17 -23.55
C PRO A 239 -10.21 -13.52 -24.86
N ALA A 240 -11.16 -13.11 -25.69
CA ALA A 240 -10.87 -12.36 -26.92
C ALA A 240 -10.78 -10.85 -26.68
N SER A 241 -11.55 -10.33 -25.73
CA SER A 241 -11.54 -8.92 -25.35
C SER A 241 -11.83 -8.71 -23.85
N ARG A 242 -11.81 -7.45 -23.41
CA ARG A 242 -12.22 -7.04 -22.05
C ARG A 242 -13.69 -7.32 -21.76
N ASP A 243 -14.51 -7.56 -22.79
CA ASP A 243 -15.94 -7.84 -22.66
C ASP A 243 -16.21 -9.28 -22.19
N ASP A 244 -15.20 -10.16 -22.25
CA ASP A 244 -15.32 -11.55 -21.80
C ASP A 244 -15.02 -11.71 -20.29
N PHE A 245 -14.83 -10.60 -19.56
CA PHE A 245 -14.58 -10.56 -18.12
C PHE A 245 -15.84 -10.14 -17.37
N GLU A 246 -16.39 -11.07 -16.59
CA GLU A 246 -17.64 -10.85 -15.85
C GLU A 246 -17.42 -10.65 -14.34
N ILE A 247 -16.20 -10.94 -13.85
CA ILE A 247 -15.84 -10.94 -12.43
C ILE A 247 -14.66 -10.01 -12.20
N ALA A 248 -14.82 -9.08 -11.26
CA ALA A 248 -13.72 -8.31 -10.71
C ALA A 248 -13.41 -8.79 -9.29
N ILE A 249 -12.13 -8.84 -8.93
CA ILE A 249 -11.67 -9.06 -7.56
C ILE A 249 -10.86 -7.84 -7.15
N VAL A 250 -11.17 -7.28 -5.99
CA VAL A 250 -10.47 -6.11 -5.44
C VAL A 250 -9.86 -6.51 -4.11
N CYS A 251 -8.56 -6.26 -3.94
CA CYS A 251 -7.82 -6.41 -2.69
C CYS A 251 -7.27 -5.06 -2.25
N ALA A 252 -7.22 -4.78 -0.95
CA ALA A 252 -6.73 -3.52 -0.40
C ALA A 252 -5.26 -3.59 0.03
N LEU A 253 -4.76 -4.79 0.34
CA LEU A 253 -3.40 -5.02 0.82
C LEU A 253 -2.65 -6.07 -0.02
N PRO A 254 -1.31 -5.97 -0.16
CA PRO A 254 -0.51 -6.96 -0.87
C PRO A 254 -0.72 -8.40 -0.38
N LEU A 255 -0.77 -8.61 0.94
CA LEU A 255 -1.01 -9.95 1.51
C LEU A 255 -2.37 -10.56 1.12
N GLU A 256 -3.36 -9.72 0.82
CA GLU A 256 -4.68 -10.16 0.36
C GLU A 256 -4.64 -10.52 -1.12
N TYR A 257 -3.95 -9.69 -1.91
CA TYR A 257 -3.69 -9.91 -3.31
C TYR A 257 -2.91 -11.21 -3.55
N ASP A 258 -1.83 -11.43 -2.81
CA ASP A 258 -0.99 -12.62 -2.91
C ASP A 258 -1.79 -13.90 -2.59
N ALA A 259 -2.65 -13.86 -1.57
CA ALA A 259 -3.52 -14.98 -1.21
C ALA A 259 -4.51 -15.33 -2.34
N VAL A 260 -5.01 -14.32 -3.06
CA VAL A 260 -5.88 -14.53 -4.24
C VAL A 260 -5.07 -15.08 -5.41
N CYS A 261 -3.87 -14.56 -5.67
CA CYS A 261 -3.01 -14.99 -6.77
C CYS A 261 -2.67 -16.48 -6.71
N ILE A 262 -2.40 -17.02 -5.51
CA ILE A 262 -2.15 -18.46 -5.32
C ILE A 262 -3.35 -19.31 -5.80
N LEU A 263 -4.56 -18.76 -5.76
CA LEU A 263 -5.79 -19.44 -6.15
C LEU A 263 -6.23 -19.19 -7.60
N ILE A 264 -5.52 -18.38 -8.38
CA ILE A 264 -5.78 -18.21 -9.81
C ILE A 264 -5.34 -19.49 -10.53
N ASP A 265 -6.22 -20.04 -11.38
CA ASP A 265 -5.93 -21.29 -12.09
C ASP A 265 -5.01 -21.07 -13.30
N GLU A 266 -5.10 -19.89 -13.91
CA GLU A 266 -4.35 -19.49 -15.10
C GLU A 266 -4.30 -17.97 -15.18
N PHE A 267 -3.11 -17.41 -15.37
CA PHE A 267 -2.91 -16.00 -15.61
C PHE A 267 -2.92 -15.71 -17.11
N TRP A 268 -3.51 -14.59 -17.49
CA TRP A 268 -3.57 -14.15 -18.88
C TRP A 268 -2.52 -13.08 -19.20
N ASP A 269 -1.92 -12.45 -18.20
CA ASP A 269 -0.98 -11.34 -18.34
C ASP A 269 0.51 -11.74 -18.29
N GLU A 270 0.84 -13.01 -18.04
CA GLU A 270 2.23 -13.50 -17.95
C GLU A 270 3.05 -13.24 -19.22
N ASP A 271 2.44 -13.39 -20.40
CA ASP A 271 3.07 -13.10 -21.71
C ASP A 271 2.86 -11.64 -22.16
N GLY A 272 2.52 -10.75 -21.22
CA GLY A 272 2.14 -9.36 -21.45
C GLY A 272 0.64 -9.11 -21.47
N ASP A 273 0.23 -7.90 -21.10
CA ASP A 273 -1.17 -7.47 -21.09
C ASP A 273 -1.67 -7.22 -22.53
N GLN A 274 -2.56 -8.10 -23.00
CA GLN A 274 -3.19 -8.02 -24.31
C GLN A 274 -4.56 -7.31 -24.29
N TYR A 275 -5.13 -7.11 -23.09
CA TYR A 275 -6.48 -6.57 -22.94
C TYR A 275 -6.45 -5.06 -22.72
N GLY A 276 -5.43 -4.57 -22.03
CA GLY A 276 -5.25 -3.16 -21.72
C GLY A 276 -6.35 -2.64 -20.79
N LYS A 277 -6.58 -1.33 -20.86
CA LYS A 277 -7.58 -0.62 -20.05
C LYS A 277 -8.13 0.59 -20.78
N ALA A 278 -9.22 1.15 -20.29
CA ALA A 278 -9.78 2.38 -20.83
C ALA A 278 -8.77 3.54 -20.74
N THR A 279 -8.87 4.49 -21.67
CA THR A 279 -8.01 5.67 -21.67
C THR A 279 -8.17 6.44 -20.37
N ARG A 280 -7.05 6.78 -19.72
CA ARG A 280 -6.97 7.46 -18.41
C ARG A 280 -7.39 6.63 -17.20
N ASP A 281 -7.61 5.33 -17.34
CA ASP A 281 -7.72 4.43 -16.19
C ASP A 281 -6.35 4.31 -15.49
N PRO A 282 -6.21 4.75 -14.22
CA PRO A 282 -4.95 4.70 -13.50
C PRO A 282 -4.62 3.31 -12.94
N ASN A 283 -5.59 2.40 -12.85
CA ASN A 283 -5.40 1.10 -12.21
C ASN A 283 -4.43 0.20 -12.98
N ILE A 284 -3.74 -0.68 -12.26
CA ILE A 284 -2.98 -1.79 -12.83
C ILE A 284 -3.80 -3.06 -12.58
N TYR A 285 -3.98 -3.86 -13.62
CA TYR A 285 -4.80 -5.05 -13.58
C TYR A 285 -3.97 -6.29 -13.78
N THR A 286 -4.32 -7.32 -13.01
CA THR A 286 -3.95 -8.69 -13.35
C THR A 286 -5.17 -9.41 -13.88
N THR A 287 -4.97 -10.16 -14.96
CA THR A 287 -6.06 -10.89 -15.61
C THR A 287 -5.82 -12.38 -15.53
N GLY A 288 -6.88 -13.15 -15.29
CA GLY A 288 -6.74 -14.58 -15.15
C GLY A 288 -8.06 -15.33 -15.20
N ARG A 289 -8.02 -16.58 -14.74
CA ARG A 289 -9.18 -17.46 -14.68
C ARG A 289 -9.27 -18.15 -13.33
N ILE A 290 -10.48 -18.19 -12.79
CA ILE A 290 -10.84 -19.02 -11.64
C ILE A 290 -12.06 -19.86 -12.02
N GLY A 291 -11.88 -21.18 -12.04
CA GLY A 291 -12.85 -22.13 -12.53
C GLY A 291 -13.26 -21.80 -13.97
N LYS A 292 -14.55 -21.48 -14.13
CA LYS A 292 -15.16 -21.12 -15.43
C LYS A 292 -15.18 -19.62 -15.72
N HIS A 293 -14.74 -18.79 -14.79
CA HIS A 293 -14.85 -17.33 -14.86
C HIS A 293 -13.51 -16.70 -15.25
N ASN A 294 -13.54 -15.82 -16.25
CA ASN A 294 -12.45 -14.89 -16.47
C ASN A 294 -12.57 -13.78 -15.42
N ILE A 295 -11.47 -13.51 -14.74
CA ILE A 295 -11.40 -12.55 -13.64
C ILE A 295 -10.42 -11.45 -13.99
N VAL A 296 -10.74 -10.24 -13.56
CA VAL A 296 -9.78 -9.14 -13.44
C VAL A 296 -9.54 -8.86 -11.96
N LEU A 297 -8.29 -8.83 -11.55
CA LEU A 297 -7.83 -8.58 -10.19
C LEU A 297 -7.16 -7.21 -10.13
N VAL A 298 -7.46 -6.43 -9.09
CA VAL A 298 -6.82 -5.15 -8.81
C VAL A 298 -6.40 -5.06 -7.34
N LEU A 299 -5.18 -4.59 -7.10
CA LEU A 299 -4.72 -4.13 -5.80
C LEU A 299 -4.95 -2.63 -5.71
N LEU A 300 -5.64 -2.18 -4.67
CA LEU A 300 -5.81 -0.75 -4.43
C LEU A 300 -4.46 -0.09 -4.06
N PRO A 301 -4.17 1.12 -4.55
CA PRO A 301 -2.96 1.85 -4.16
C PRO A 301 -3.00 2.27 -2.69
N ASP A 302 -4.19 2.60 -2.18
CA ASP A 302 -4.43 3.01 -0.80
C ASP A 302 -5.72 2.38 -0.27
N MET A 303 -5.75 2.06 1.03
CA MET A 303 -6.96 1.62 1.75
C MET A 303 -7.99 2.75 1.87
N GLY A 304 -9.26 2.37 2.06
CA GLY A 304 -10.35 3.33 2.31
C GLY A 304 -11.39 3.41 1.19
N LYS A 305 -12.51 4.08 1.50
CA LYS A 305 -13.70 4.09 0.62
C LYS A 305 -13.43 4.80 -0.72
N VAL A 306 -12.63 5.87 -0.70
CA VAL A 306 -12.34 6.69 -1.89
C VAL A 306 -11.53 5.91 -2.93
N GLY A 307 -10.47 5.23 -2.49
CA GLY A 307 -9.65 4.39 -3.37
C GLY A 307 -10.47 3.26 -3.98
N ALA A 308 -11.28 2.58 -3.16
CA ALA A 308 -12.16 1.50 -3.60
C ALA A 308 -13.20 1.96 -4.63
N ALA A 309 -13.87 3.11 -4.40
CA ALA A 309 -14.83 3.68 -5.34
C ALA A 309 -14.16 4.06 -6.67
N SER A 310 -13.02 4.75 -6.61
CA SER A 310 -12.26 5.14 -7.81
C SER A 310 -11.82 3.93 -8.64
N ALA A 311 -11.35 2.88 -7.98
CA ALA A 311 -10.95 1.65 -8.64
C ALA A 311 -12.14 0.93 -9.27
N ALA A 312 -13.27 0.80 -8.55
CA ALA A 312 -14.49 0.17 -9.03
C ALA A 312 -15.12 0.93 -10.21
N ALA A 313 -15.14 2.26 -10.16
CA ALA A 313 -15.60 3.10 -11.28
C ALA A 313 -14.73 2.90 -12.53
N SER A 314 -13.42 2.80 -12.37
CA SER A 314 -12.48 2.57 -13.47
C SER A 314 -12.59 1.14 -14.03
N LEU A 315 -12.76 0.13 -13.16
CA LEU A 315 -13.08 -1.24 -13.56
C LEU A 315 -14.34 -1.30 -14.43
N ARG A 316 -15.41 -0.62 -14.03
CA ARG A 316 -16.66 -0.55 -14.80
C ARG A 316 -16.47 0.04 -16.20
N LEU A 317 -15.53 0.98 -16.36
CA LEU A 317 -15.20 1.59 -17.65
C LEU A 317 -14.28 0.69 -18.50
N SER A 318 -13.34 0.01 -17.84
CA SER A 318 -12.35 -0.84 -18.51
C SER A 318 -12.89 -2.22 -18.87
N PHE A 319 -13.81 -2.77 -18.09
CA PHE A 319 -14.39 -4.10 -18.31
C PHE A 319 -15.92 -3.95 -18.27
N PRO A 320 -16.54 -3.67 -19.44
CA PRO A 320 -17.93 -3.21 -19.48
C PRO A 320 -18.96 -4.29 -19.11
N GLU A 321 -18.60 -5.57 -19.24
CA GLU A 321 -19.49 -6.71 -18.97
C GLU A 321 -19.34 -7.29 -17.55
N LEU A 322 -18.71 -6.54 -16.63
CA LEU A 322 -18.62 -6.92 -15.22
C LEU A 322 -20.01 -7.06 -14.57
N LYS A 323 -20.26 -8.24 -13.98
CA LYS A 323 -21.51 -8.60 -13.31
C LYS A 323 -21.36 -8.66 -11.80
N LEU A 324 -20.16 -8.94 -11.30
CA LEU A 324 -19.88 -9.11 -9.88
C LEU A 324 -18.48 -8.61 -9.54
N LEU A 325 -18.39 -7.82 -8.48
CA LEU A 325 -17.16 -7.44 -7.81
C LEU A 325 -17.06 -8.21 -6.48
N LEU A 326 -15.93 -8.88 -6.25
CA LEU A 326 -15.59 -9.52 -4.98
C LEU A 326 -14.53 -8.70 -4.28
N LEU A 327 -14.93 -7.93 -3.25
CA LEU A 327 -13.99 -7.21 -2.40
C LEU A 327 -13.44 -8.18 -1.36
N THR A 328 -12.25 -8.71 -1.62
CA THR A 328 -11.65 -9.80 -0.84
C THR A 328 -10.52 -9.27 0.02
N GLY A 329 -10.51 -9.60 1.30
CA GLY A 329 -9.46 -9.13 2.20
C GLY A 329 -9.65 -9.49 3.65
N ILE A 330 -9.11 -8.67 4.56
CA ILE A 330 -9.22 -8.84 6.01
C ILE A 330 -10.03 -7.72 6.66
N CYS A 331 -10.58 -8.00 7.83
CA CYS A 331 -11.36 -7.01 8.60
C CYS A 331 -11.34 -7.31 10.11
N GLY A 332 -11.85 -6.36 10.88
CA GLY A 332 -12.12 -6.55 12.31
C GLY A 332 -13.49 -7.19 12.53
N GLY A 333 -13.58 -8.20 13.37
CA GLY A 333 -14.80 -8.94 13.65
C GLY A 333 -15.52 -8.52 14.93
N VAL A 334 -16.84 -8.66 14.95
CA VAL A 334 -17.66 -8.54 16.17
C VAL A 334 -17.74 -9.93 16.81
N PRO A 335 -17.17 -10.15 18.02
CA PRO A 335 -17.06 -11.50 18.58
C PRO A 335 -18.40 -12.20 18.84
N SER A 336 -19.40 -11.41 19.23
CA SER A 336 -20.74 -11.87 19.61
C SER A 336 -21.79 -11.09 18.82
N PRO A 337 -22.01 -11.38 17.52
CA PRO A 337 -22.85 -10.57 16.64
C PRO A 337 -24.36 -10.80 16.87
N GLY A 338 -24.81 -10.90 18.13
CA GLY A 338 -26.21 -11.22 18.47
C GLY A 338 -26.67 -12.64 18.06
N THR A 339 -25.76 -13.47 17.54
CA THR A 339 -26.05 -14.88 17.16
C THR A 339 -25.53 -15.85 18.23
N ALA A 340 -26.09 -17.07 18.25
CA ALA A 340 -25.62 -18.14 19.13
C ALA A 340 -24.20 -18.66 18.79
N LYS A 341 -23.59 -18.21 17.68
CA LYS A 341 -22.29 -18.69 17.20
C LYS A 341 -21.23 -17.61 17.42
N GLU A 342 -20.29 -17.90 18.31
CA GLU A 342 -19.10 -17.08 18.55
C GLU A 342 -18.29 -16.93 17.24
N LEU A 343 -17.95 -15.70 16.89
CA LEU A 343 -17.03 -15.37 15.81
C LEU A 343 -15.60 -15.37 16.36
N VAL A 344 -14.69 -16.03 15.65
CA VAL A 344 -13.29 -16.22 16.06
C VAL A 344 -12.32 -15.78 14.95
N LEU A 345 -11.05 -15.56 15.28
CA LEU A 345 -10.06 -15.14 14.29
C LEU A 345 -9.88 -16.23 13.22
N GLY A 346 -9.73 -15.77 11.98
CA GLY A 346 -9.69 -16.60 10.77
C GLY A 346 -11.05 -17.09 10.28
N ASP A 347 -12.17 -16.82 10.98
CA ASP A 347 -13.49 -16.97 10.35
C ASP A 347 -13.65 -15.95 9.20
N VAL A 348 -14.65 -16.14 8.34
CA VAL A 348 -14.91 -15.28 7.19
C VAL A 348 -16.33 -14.72 7.24
N VAL A 349 -16.47 -13.43 6.95
CA VAL A 349 -17.76 -12.76 6.77
C VAL A 349 -18.04 -12.50 5.30
N LEU A 350 -19.29 -12.75 4.90
CA LEU A 350 -19.86 -12.39 3.61
C LEU A 350 -20.92 -11.31 3.83
N SER A 351 -20.83 -10.20 3.11
CA SER A 351 -21.82 -9.14 3.27
C SER A 351 -23.18 -9.52 2.69
N THR A 352 -24.23 -9.31 3.49
CA THR A 352 -25.62 -9.22 3.00
C THR A 352 -26.03 -7.77 2.73
N SER A 353 -25.32 -6.85 3.37
CA SER A 353 -25.51 -5.40 3.36
C SER A 353 -24.22 -4.73 3.83
N VAL A 354 -24.01 -3.47 3.43
CA VAL A 354 -22.91 -2.62 3.89
C VAL A 354 -23.50 -1.36 4.48
N PHE A 355 -23.01 -0.92 5.63
CA PHE A 355 -23.48 0.25 6.36
C PHE A 355 -22.34 1.24 6.61
N GLN A 356 -22.50 2.50 6.19
CA GLN A 356 -21.50 3.55 6.39
C GLN A 356 -21.65 4.21 7.76
N TYR A 357 -21.07 3.59 8.79
CA TYR A 357 -21.25 4.02 10.18
C TYR A 357 -20.54 5.35 10.52
N ASP A 358 -19.64 5.83 9.66
CA ASP A 358 -18.92 7.10 9.82
C ASP A 358 -19.37 8.19 8.85
N PHE A 359 -20.40 7.93 8.04
CA PHE A 359 -21.01 8.93 7.16
C PHE A 359 -22.27 9.52 7.80
N GLY A 360 -22.21 10.78 8.23
CA GLY A 360 -23.23 11.31 9.14
C GLY A 360 -22.95 12.70 9.66
N ARG A 361 -23.65 13.08 10.73
CA ARG A 361 -23.55 14.39 11.38
C ARG A 361 -22.96 14.23 12.78
N ARG A 362 -21.94 15.02 13.11
CA ARG A 362 -21.40 15.13 14.47
C ARG A 362 -22.16 16.21 15.24
N HIS A 363 -22.89 15.81 16.27
CA HIS A 363 -23.45 16.68 17.30
C HIS A 363 -22.47 16.73 18.49
N GLY A 364 -22.68 17.69 19.40
CA GLY A 364 -21.76 17.91 20.52
C GLY A 364 -21.64 16.71 21.48
N ASP A 365 -22.66 15.88 21.55
CA ASP A 365 -22.76 14.69 22.39
C ASP A 365 -22.50 13.38 21.62
N LYS A 366 -22.89 13.31 20.35
CA LYS A 366 -22.83 12.06 19.58
C LYS A 366 -22.65 12.25 18.08
N PHE A 367 -22.20 11.20 17.42
CA PHE A 367 -22.32 11.06 15.98
C PHE A 367 -23.66 10.41 15.63
N VAL A 368 -24.32 10.89 14.59
CA VAL A 368 -25.52 10.27 14.04
C VAL A 368 -25.27 9.96 12.56
N PRO A 369 -25.15 8.68 12.18
CA PRO A 369 -25.04 8.27 10.79
C PRO A 369 -26.23 8.75 9.97
N LYS A 370 -26.00 8.96 8.68
CA LYS A 370 -27.06 9.18 7.70
C LYS A 370 -27.58 7.83 7.23
N ASP A 371 -28.79 7.50 7.61
CA ASP A 371 -29.43 6.20 7.36
C ASP A 371 -30.73 6.34 6.54
N THR A 372 -30.95 7.51 5.91
CA THR A 372 -32.12 7.70 5.05
C THR A 372 -32.04 6.82 3.82
N SER A 373 -33.17 6.60 3.14
CA SER A 373 -33.21 5.79 1.91
C SER A 373 -32.34 6.34 0.77
N THR A 374 -31.98 7.62 0.79
CA THR A 374 -31.10 8.26 -0.21
C THR A 374 -29.63 8.25 0.20
N ASP A 375 -29.33 8.12 1.49
CA ASP A 375 -27.95 8.03 2.00
C ASP A 375 -27.50 6.58 2.22
N SER A 376 -28.44 5.62 2.29
CA SER A 376 -28.17 4.20 2.48
C SER A 376 -27.77 3.51 1.19
N LEU A 377 -26.77 2.63 1.29
CA LEU A 377 -26.36 1.78 0.17
C LEU A 377 -27.49 0.83 -0.24
N GLY A 378 -27.65 0.67 -1.55
CA GLY A 378 -28.68 -0.18 -2.14
C GLY A 378 -28.54 -1.66 -1.75
N ARG A 379 -29.63 -2.41 -1.85
CA ARG A 379 -29.58 -3.87 -1.65
C ARG A 379 -28.82 -4.53 -2.80
N PRO A 380 -28.13 -5.67 -2.57
CA PRO A 380 -27.53 -6.42 -3.66
C PRO A 380 -28.56 -6.88 -4.69
N SER A 381 -28.09 -7.13 -5.91
CA SER A 381 -28.90 -7.67 -7.01
C SER A 381 -29.57 -9.00 -6.63
N LYS A 382 -30.63 -9.37 -7.35
CA LYS A 382 -31.46 -10.54 -7.00
C LYS A 382 -30.68 -11.85 -7.08
N ASP A 383 -29.81 -11.99 -8.07
CA ASP A 383 -28.88 -13.09 -8.28
C ASP A 383 -27.88 -13.22 -7.11
N ILE A 384 -27.20 -12.13 -6.72
CA ILE A 384 -26.32 -12.11 -5.53
C ILE A 384 -27.08 -12.53 -4.28
N ARG A 385 -28.26 -11.95 -4.03
CA ARG A 385 -29.08 -12.33 -2.87
C ARG A 385 -29.53 -13.79 -2.91
N SER A 386 -29.81 -14.33 -4.08
CA SER A 386 -30.18 -15.74 -4.26
C SER A 386 -28.99 -16.67 -3.97
N LEU A 387 -27.80 -16.33 -4.47
CA LEU A 387 -26.55 -17.03 -4.16
C LEU A 387 -26.29 -17.03 -2.64
N LEU A 388 -26.33 -15.86 -2.00
CA LEU A 388 -26.12 -15.73 -0.56
C LEU A 388 -27.15 -16.55 0.24
N LYS A 389 -28.43 -16.56 -0.18
CA LYS A 389 -29.45 -17.40 0.47
C LYS A 389 -29.21 -18.90 0.31
N ILE A 390 -28.69 -19.34 -0.84
CA ILE A 390 -28.27 -20.74 -1.01
C ILE A 390 -27.10 -21.05 -0.07
N CYS A 391 -26.10 -20.17 -0.01
CA CYS A 391 -24.95 -20.28 0.90
C CYS A 391 -25.37 -20.32 2.38
N ASP A 392 -26.45 -19.62 2.74
CA ASP A 392 -26.98 -19.57 4.11
C ASP A 392 -27.66 -20.88 4.56
N THR A 393 -28.12 -21.72 3.62
CA THR A 393 -28.73 -23.02 3.95
C THR A 393 -27.72 -23.98 4.60
N ASN A 394 -28.20 -24.93 5.42
CA ASN A 394 -27.34 -25.96 6.03
C ASN A 394 -26.50 -26.73 4.99
N ARG A 395 -27.08 -27.04 3.82
CA ARG A 395 -26.36 -27.71 2.73
C ARG A 395 -25.34 -26.78 2.08
N GLY A 396 -25.73 -25.54 1.80
CA GLY A 396 -24.86 -24.51 1.22
C GLY A 396 -23.65 -24.23 2.08
N ARG A 397 -23.86 -23.95 3.38
CA ARG A 397 -22.79 -23.70 4.37
C ARG A 397 -21.81 -24.85 4.43
N ARG A 398 -22.29 -26.10 4.62
CA ARG A 398 -21.42 -27.28 4.67
C ARG A 398 -20.57 -27.46 3.41
N GLN A 399 -21.16 -27.21 2.23
CA GLN A 399 -20.41 -27.32 0.98
C GLN A 399 -19.37 -26.21 0.86
N LEU A 400 -19.74 -24.97 1.21
CA LEU A 400 -18.84 -23.82 1.17
C LEU A 400 -17.68 -24.01 2.14
N GLU A 401 -17.94 -24.35 3.42
CA GLU A 401 -16.93 -24.66 4.43
C GLU A 401 -16.00 -25.80 3.99
N LYS A 402 -16.53 -26.85 3.33
CA LYS A 402 -15.72 -27.95 2.79
C LYS A 402 -14.79 -27.49 1.66
N GLN A 403 -15.29 -26.70 0.71
CA GLN A 403 -14.48 -26.17 -0.40
C GLN A 403 -13.44 -25.18 0.14
N THR A 404 -13.81 -24.31 1.07
CA THR A 404 -12.90 -23.40 1.75
C THR A 404 -11.77 -24.14 2.45
N ALA A 405 -12.05 -25.21 3.19
CA ALA A 405 -11.00 -26.01 3.83
C ALA A 405 -10.02 -26.63 2.82
N PHE A 406 -10.52 -27.05 1.64
CA PHE A 406 -9.67 -27.55 0.56
C PHE A 406 -8.76 -26.47 -0.03
N TYR A 407 -9.30 -25.28 -0.33
CA TYR A 407 -8.49 -24.18 -0.87
C TYR A 407 -7.53 -23.59 0.14
N LEU A 408 -7.88 -23.58 1.43
CA LEU A 408 -6.98 -23.14 2.48
C LEU A 408 -5.76 -24.07 2.56
N GLU A 409 -5.99 -25.39 2.51
CA GLU A 409 -4.89 -26.36 2.44
C GLU A 409 -4.08 -26.21 1.15
N TYR A 410 -4.74 -25.91 0.02
CA TYR A 410 -4.05 -25.62 -1.23
C TYR A 410 -3.12 -24.40 -1.09
N ILE A 411 -3.59 -23.28 -0.54
CA ILE A 411 -2.76 -22.09 -0.29
C ILE A 411 -1.58 -22.47 0.61
N GLN A 412 -1.84 -23.13 1.72
CA GLN A 412 -0.79 -23.50 2.70
C GLN A 412 0.28 -24.42 2.10
N ASN A 413 -0.09 -25.30 1.17
CA ASN A 413 0.84 -26.20 0.50
C ASN A 413 1.59 -25.54 -0.68
N ASN A 414 0.99 -24.54 -1.33
CA ASN A 414 1.54 -23.90 -2.53
C ASN A 414 2.15 -22.51 -2.27
N ALA A 415 2.12 -22.02 -1.03
CA ALA A 415 2.81 -20.79 -0.60
C ALA A 415 4.35 -20.91 -0.59
N SER A 416 4.92 -21.78 -1.43
CA SER A 416 6.29 -22.27 -1.33
C SER A 416 7.00 -22.24 -2.69
N THR A 417 7.28 -21.05 -3.22
CA THR A 417 8.33 -20.89 -4.24
C THR A 417 9.20 -19.64 -4.04
N GLU A 418 8.70 -18.58 -3.38
CA GLU A 418 9.54 -17.43 -3.02
C GLU A 418 9.26 -16.95 -1.58
N HIS A 419 10.16 -17.32 -0.66
CA HIS A 419 10.39 -16.69 0.66
C HIS A 419 9.38 -16.82 1.83
N SER A 420 8.28 -17.60 1.81
CA SER A 420 7.54 -17.81 3.08
C SER A 420 6.47 -18.93 3.14
N ILE A 421 6.91 -20.17 3.30
CA ILE A 421 6.01 -21.32 3.62
C ILE A 421 5.18 -21.06 4.90
N GLU A 422 5.69 -20.25 5.84
CA GLU A 422 5.10 -20.06 7.16
C GLU A 422 4.02 -18.96 7.24
N GLN A 423 3.85 -18.13 6.21
CA GLN A 423 3.00 -16.93 6.32
C GLN A 423 1.51 -17.26 6.48
N TYR A 424 0.98 -18.26 5.76
CA TYR A 424 -0.46 -18.59 5.75
C TYR A 424 -0.87 -19.68 6.76
N LEU A 425 0.02 -20.06 7.67
CA LEU A 425 -0.28 -21.04 8.71
C LEU A 425 -1.19 -20.42 9.77
N CYS A 426 -2.11 -21.22 10.30
CA CYS A 426 -2.94 -20.81 11.43
C CYS A 426 -2.05 -20.53 12.66
N PRO A 427 -2.13 -19.34 13.28
CA PRO A 427 -1.38 -19.02 14.49
C PRO A 427 -1.71 -19.91 15.69
N GLY A 428 -2.82 -20.64 15.64
CA GLY A 428 -3.29 -21.56 16.68
C GLY A 428 -4.28 -20.93 17.65
N ALA A 429 -5.17 -21.75 18.20
CA ALA A 429 -6.29 -21.30 19.03
C ALA A 429 -5.85 -20.59 20.33
N ALA A 430 -4.67 -20.91 20.86
CA ALA A 430 -4.11 -20.25 22.05
C ALA A 430 -3.76 -18.76 21.81
N ASN A 431 -3.55 -18.38 20.55
CA ASN A 431 -3.24 -17.01 20.15
C ASN A 431 -4.49 -16.20 19.77
N ASP A 432 -5.67 -16.80 19.89
CA ASP A 432 -6.95 -16.12 19.70
C ASP A 432 -7.47 -15.56 21.03
N LYS A 433 -6.97 -14.38 21.38
CA LYS A 433 -7.23 -13.70 22.66
C LYS A 433 -8.23 -12.56 22.46
N LEU A 434 -9.33 -12.61 23.22
CA LEU A 434 -10.32 -11.56 23.32
C LEU A 434 -10.41 -11.10 24.77
N PHE A 435 -10.15 -9.82 25.02
CA PHE A 435 -10.33 -9.21 26.33
C PHE A 435 -11.76 -8.67 26.49
N GLU A 436 -12.21 -8.54 27.73
CA GLU A 436 -13.46 -7.85 28.06
C GLU A 436 -13.49 -6.44 27.44
N ALA A 437 -14.67 -5.98 26.99
CA ALA A 437 -14.79 -4.71 26.28
C ALA A 437 -14.32 -3.51 27.11
N THR A 438 -14.48 -3.57 28.44
CA THR A 438 -14.05 -2.54 29.38
C THR A 438 -12.56 -2.62 29.74
N TYR A 439 -11.83 -3.64 29.28
CA TYR A 439 -10.41 -3.80 29.58
C TYR A 439 -9.54 -2.96 28.65
N VAL A 440 -8.89 -1.94 29.21
CA VAL A 440 -8.16 -0.91 28.46
C VAL A 440 -6.72 -1.33 28.16
N HIS A 441 -6.34 -1.32 26.89
CA HIS A 441 -4.97 -1.60 26.46
C HIS A 441 -4.00 -0.44 26.78
N LYS A 442 -3.34 -0.49 27.95
CA LYS A 442 -2.46 0.59 28.45
C LYS A 442 -1.29 0.09 29.31
N HIS A 443 -0.40 1.01 29.70
CA HIS A 443 0.64 0.71 30.68
C HIS A 443 0.02 0.53 32.07
N TYR A 444 0.08 -0.70 32.60
CA TYR A 444 -0.30 -0.99 33.98
C TYR A 444 0.94 -0.92 34.86
N GLY A 445 0.93 -0.04 35.86
CA GLY A 445 2.00 0.03 36.86
C GLY A 445 3.18 0.98 36.54
N GLU A 446 3.08 1.85 35.54
CA GLU A 446 4.06 2.92 35.29
C GLU A 446 3.62 4.27 35.89
N PRO A 447 4.18 4.71 37.03
CA PRO A 447 3.68 5.90 37.75
C PRO A 447 3.88 7.23 36.99
N GLN A 448 4.76 7.23 36.00
CA GLN A 448 5.17 8.42 35.25
C GLN A 448 4.45 8.55 33.90
N CYS A 449 3.69 7.53 33.50
CA CYS A 449 2.98 7.51 32.24
C CYS A 449 1.66 8.30 32.33
N LEU A 450 1.16 8.83 31.20
CA LEU A 450 -0.16 9.46 31.11
C LEU A 450 -1.33 8.47 31.24
N CYS A 451 -1.06 7.16 31.34
CA CYS A 451 -2.07 6.11 31.49
C CYS A 451 -2.64 5.99 32.93
N LYS A 452 -2.54 7.05 33.74
CA LYS A 452 -2.87 7.00 35.18
C LYS A 452 -4.35 6.79 35.43
N SER A 453 -5.18 7.43 34.61
CA SER A 453 -6.63 7.32 34.74
C SER A 453 -7.13 5.99 34.15
N PRO A 454 -8.24 5.42 34.67
CA PRO A 454 -8.76 4.13 34.22
C PRO A 454 -8.94 4.04 32.70
N HIS A 455 -9.41 5.11 32.06
CA HIS A 455 -9.76 5.15 30.63
C HIS A 455 -8.73 5.85 29.74
N GLU A 456 -7.62 6.35 30.30
CA GLU A 456 -6.63 7.10 29.52
C GLU A 456 -5.55 6.17 28.95
N THR A 457 -5.33 6.27 27.64
CA THR A 457 -4.23 5.61 26.93
C THR A 457 -3.26 6.66 26.40
N CYS A 458 -1.95 6.39 26.47
CA CYS A 458 -0.93 7.25 25.88
C CYS A 458 -0.57 6.78 24.46
N VAL A 459 0.04 7.67 23.67
CA VAL A 459 0.46 7.38 22.29
C VAL A 459 1.39 6.16 22.21
N ASN A 460 2.23 5.95 23.23
CA ASN A 460 3.14 4.80 23.28
C ASN A 460 2.39 3.49 23.50
N SER A 461 1.45 3.43 24.46
CA SER A 461 0.68 2.20 24.72
C SER A 461 -0.08 1.71 23.49
N ARG A 462 -0.60 2.64 22.67
CA ARG A 462 -1.35 2.31 21.44
C ARG A 462 -0.52 1.63 20.35
N LYS A 463 0.81 1.61 20.48
CA LYS A 463 1.76 0.99 19.55
C LYS A 463 2.31 -0.35 20.07
N LEU A 464 2.17 -0.63 21.36
CA LEU A 464 2.71 -1.83 21.99
C LEU A 464 1.71 -2.98 21.89
N SER A 465 2.25 -4.20 21.87
CA SER A 465 1.48 -5.44 21.93
C SER A 465 0.97 -5.74 23.34
N CYS A 466 0.01 -6.66 23.45
CA CYS A 466 -0.49 -7.13 24.75
C CYS A 466 0.63 -7.77 25.60
N HIS A 467 1.62 -8.40 24.96
CA HIS A 467 2.78 -8.98 25.64
C HIS A 467 3.68 -7.89 26.25
N GLU A 468 3.97 -6.84 25.49
CA GLU A 468 4.81 -5.72 25.96
C GLU A 468 4.13 -4.91 27.08
N LEU A 469 2.81 -4.73 27.00
CA LEU A 469 2.03 -4.08 28.06
C LEU A 469 1.68 -5.00 29.23
N GLN A 470 1.99 -6.30 29.12
CA GLN A 470 1.64 -7.32 30.10
C GLN A 470 0.13 -7.30 30.44
N CYS A 471 -0.70 -7.34 29.40
CA CYS A 471 -2.14 -7.34 29.60
C CYS A 471 -2.58 -8.53 30.46
N ASP A 472 -3.45 -8.26 31.43
CA ASP A 472 -3.84 -9.22 32.45
C ASP A 472 -4.84 -10.24 31.88
N GLU A 473 -4.36 -11.47 31.68
CA GLU A 473 -5.12 -12.55 31.06
C GLU A 473 -6.37 -12.97 31.87
N LYS A 474 -6.52 -12.52 33.13
CA LYS A 474 -7.76 -12.76 33.88
C LYS A 474 -8.99 -12.07 33.30
N PHE A 475 -8.79 -11.04 32.46
CA PHE A 475 -9.85 -10.35 31.72
C PHE A 475 -10.09 -10.93 30.33
N LEU A 476 -9.51 -12.10 30.02
CA LEU A 476 -9.86 -12.81 28.79
C LEU A 476 -11.28 -13.38 28.89
N VAL A 477 -12.05 -13.18 27.83
CA VAL A 477 -13.39 -13.73 27.71
C VAL A 477 -13.30 -15.22 27.43
N GLU A 478 -13.96 -16.03 28.25
CA GLU A 478 -14.07 -17.47 28.01
C GLU A 478 -14.95 -17.73 26.79
N ARG A 479 -14.46 -18.55 25.85
CA ARG A 479 -15.13 -18.83 24.58
C ARG A 479 -15.15 -20.31 24.26
N ARG A 480 -16.36 -20.86 24.09
CA ARG A 480 -16.57 -22.31 23.89
C ARG A 480 -15.92 -22.80 22.61
N ARG A 481 -15.97 -22.00 21.54
CA ARG A 481 -15.48 -22.38 20.23
C ARG A 481 -13.95 -22.40 20.18
N ILE A 482 -13.29 -21.54 20.95
CA ILE A 482 -11.83 -21.57 21.14
C ILE A 482 -11.41 -22.79 21.96
N ASN A 483 -12.09 -23.06 23.07
CA ASN A 483 -11.83 -24.26 23.88
C ASN A 483 -11.95 -25.54 23.05
N HIS A 484 -12.93 -25.63 22.15
CA HIS A 484 -13.07 -26.74 21.23
C HIS A 484 -11.92 -26.81 20.20
N LYS A 485 -11.50 -25.67 19.61
CA LYS A 485 -10.36 -25.63 18.69
C LYS A 485 -9.06 -26.08 19.37
N LEU A 486 -8.81 -25.64 20.62
CA LEU A 486 -7.67 -26.08 21.43
C LEU A 486 -7.65 -27.60 21.65
N GLN A 487 -8.80 -28.21 21.94
CA GLN A 487 -8.91 -29.66 22.09
C GLN A 487 -8.58 -30.40 20.78
N LEU A 488 -9.04 -29.87 19.64
CA LEU A 488 -8.71 -30.44 18.33
C LEU A 488 -7.21 -30.35 18.03
N GLU A 489 -6.55 -29.25 18.37
CA GLU A 489 -5.10 -29.09 18.23
C GLU A 489 -4.33 -30.10 19.08
N GLN A 490 -4.74 -30.29 20.34
CA GLN A 490 -4.15 -31.29 21.25
C GLN A 490 -4.34 -32.73 20.75
N GLN A 491 -5.42 -33.00 20.02
CA GLN A 491 -5.68 -34.29 19.36
C GLN A 491 -4.94 -34.46 18.03
N GLY A 492 -4.14 -33.47 17.61
CA GLY A 492 -3.45 -33.48 16.30
C GLY A 492 -4.37 -33.22 15.10
N ARG A 493 -5.64 -32.84 15.33
CA ARG A 493 -6.66 -32.60 14.29
C ARG A 493 -6.58 -31.17 13.75
N ARG A 494 -5.38 -30.76 13.32
CA ARG A 494 -5.08 -29.38 12.88
C ARG A 494 -6.02 -28.86 11.79
N LYS A 495 -6.36 -29.70 10.81
CA LYS A 495 -7.28 -29.33 9.71
C LYS A 495 -8.65 -28.89 10.22
N GLU A 496 -9.17 -29.57 11.23
CA GLU A 496 -10.47 -29.26 11.82
C GLU A 496 -10.39 -28.07 12.77
N ALA A 497 -9.27 -27.93 13.49
CA ALA A 497 -9.03 -26.78 14.37
C ALA A 497 -8.95 -25.45 13.60
N GLN A 498 -8.30 -25.46 12.43
CA GLN A 498 -8.14 -24.27 11.59
C GLN A 498 -9.34 -24.01 10.65
N ALA A 499 -10.32 -24.92 10.58
CA ALA A 499 -11.45 -24.75 9.68
C ALA A 499 -12.24 -23.47 10.03
N PRO A 500 -12.38 -22.53 9.08
CA PRO A 500 -13.10 -21.29 9.32
C PRO A 500 -14.62 -21.54 9.28
N ALA A 501 -15.37 -20.84 10.13
CA ALA A 501 -16.80 -20.66 9.88
C ALA A 501 -17.04 -19.50 8.94
N ILE A 502 -18.17 -19.58 8.25
CA ILE A 502 -18.62 -18.54 7.34
C ILE A 502 -19.89 -17.90 7.91
N PHE A 503 -19.85 -16.59 8.08
CA PHE A 503 -20.94 -15.77 8.57
C PHE A 503 -21.47 -14.90 7.45
N LEU A 504 -22.78 -14.72 7.41
CA LEU A 504 -23.45 -13.82 6.47
C LEU A 504 -24.15 -12.75 7.31
N GLY A 505 -23.90 -11.47 7.02
CA GLY A 505 -24.51 -10.37 7.76
C GLY A 505 -24.10 -8.98 7.27
N SER A 506 -24.54 -7.96 7.99
CA SER A 506 -24.20 -6.57 7.67
C SER A 506 -22.77 -6.23 8.10
N ILE A 507 -22.05 -5.51 7.24
CA ILE A 507 -20.68 -5.07 7.51
C ILE A 507 -20.66 -3.55 7.62
N GLY A 508 -20.01 -3.03 8.67
CA GLY A 508 -19.74 -1.60 8.83
C GLY A 508 -18.54 -1.17 7.99
N SER A 509 -18.71 -0.18 7.13
CA SER A 509 -17.65 0.40 6.31
C SER A 509 -17.34 1.83 6.75
N GLY A 510 -16.08 2.15 6.99
CA GLY A 510 -15.66 3.50 7.42
C GLY A 510 -14.18 3.77 7.17
N ASP A 511 -13.77 5.04 7.09
CA ASP A 511 -12.37 5.43 6.91
C ASP A 511 -11.60 5.48 8.25
N THR A 512 -12.32 5.29 9.37
CA THR A 512 -11.71 5.17 10.69
C THR A 512 -11.47 3.72 11.07
N VAL A 513 -10.25 3.43 11.50
CA VAL A 513 -9.90 2.10 12.03
C VAL A 513 -10.52 1.94 13.42
N MET A 514 -11.48 1.04 13.56
CA MET A 514 -12.09 0.72 14.86
C MET A 514 -11.06 0.11 15.81
N ARG A 515 -10.83 0.78 16.95
CA ARG A 515 -9.88 0.36 18.00
C ARG A 515 -10.48 0.46 19.41
N SER A 516 -11.80 0.53 19.52
CA SER A 516 -12.52 0.73 20.77
C SER A 516 -13.55 -0.38 20.88
N SER A 517 -13.37 -1.30 21.83
CA SER A 517 -14.30 -2.41 22.05
C SER A 517 -15.70 -1.91 22.40
N GLU A 518 -15.79 -0.87 23.22
CA GLU A 518 -17.07 -0.27 23.63
C GLU A 518 -17.80 0.39 22.44
N ASP A 519 -17.07 1.14 21.59
CA ASP A 519 -17.68 1.73 20.39
C ASP A 519 -18.04 0.66 19.36
N ARG A 520 -17.19 -0.35 19.17
CA ARG A 520 -17.47 -1.52 18.33
C ARG A 520 -18.77 -2.16 18.76
N ASP A 521 -18.90 -2.53 20.03
CA ASP A 521 -20.08 -3.25 20.55
C ASP A 521 -21.33 -2.40 20.43
N ARG A 522 -21.25 -1.11 20.82
CA ARG A 522 -22.37 -0.16 20.71
C ARG A 522 -22.84 0.00 19.25
N ILE A 523 -21.92 0.25 18.31
CA ILE A 523 -22.27 0.46 16.90
C ILE A 523 -22.75 -0.84 16.26
N ALA A 524 -22.14 -1.98 16.62
CA ALA A 524 -22.56 -3.28 16.12
C ALA A 524 -23.97 -3.65 16.59
N GLU A 525 -24.31 -3.37 17.85
CA GLU A 525 -25.66 -3.58 18.38
C GLU A 525 -26.67 -2.63 17.74
N GLU A 526 -26.31 -1.35 17.59
CA GLU A 526 -27.21 -0.32 17.04
C GLU A 526 -27.56 -0.57 15.56
N TYR A 527 -26.62 -1.10 14.77
CA TYR A 527 -26.77 -1.27 13.32
C TYR A 527 -26.72 -2.72 12.83
N ASP A 528 -26.80 -3.70 13.75
CA ASP A 528 -26.75 -5.15 13.46
C ASP A 528 -25.53 -5.56 12.61
N LEU A 529 -24.35 -5.07 13.01
CA LEU A 529 -23.09 -5.30 12.28
C LEU A 529 -22.34 -6.51 12.84
N ILE A 530 -21.71 -7.28 11.95
CA ILE A 530 -20.91 -8.45 12.32
C ILE A 530 -19.40 -8.24 12.13
N ALA A 531 -19.02 -7.18 11.42
CA ALA A 531 -17.63 -6.84 11.12
C ALA A 531 -17.48 -5.35 10.74
N PHE A 532 -16.23 -4.87 10.79
CA PHE A 532 -15.82 -3.52 10.42
C PHE A 532 -14.66 -3.57 9.41
N GLU A 533 -14.82 -2.90 8.27
CA GLU A 533 -13.83 -2.78 7.20
C GLU A 533 -13.84 -1.35 6.61
N MET A 534 -13.00 -1.07 5.60
CA MET A 534 -12.73 0.30 5.17
C MET A 534 -12.99 0.60 3.69
N GLU A 535 -13.33 -0.38 2.85
CA GLU A 535 -13.40 -0.22 1.39
C GLU A 535 -14.81 -0.44 0.83
N GLY A 536 -15.58 -1.31 1.47
CA GLY A 536 -16.82 -1.91 0.98
C GLY A 536 -17.84 -0.90 0.50
N ALA A 537 -18.05 0.17 1.24
CA ALA A 537 -19.03 1.18 0.86
C ALA A 537 -18.71 1.89 -0.45
N GLY A 538 -17.42 2.13 -0.75
CA GLY A 538 -17.00 2.74 -2.01
C GLY A 538 -17.21 1.80 -3.19
N ALA A 539 -16.78 0.55 -3.06
CA ALA A 539 -16.95 -0.45 -4.12
C ALA A 539 -18.43 -0.81 -4.38
N TRP A 540 -19.25 -0.84 -3.32
CA TRP A 540 -20.65 -1.22 -3.38
C TRP A 540 -21.54 -0.23 -4.13
N ASP A 541 -21.17 1.05 -4.14
CA ASP A 541 -21.92 2.09 -4.85
C ASP A 541 -21.69 2.06 -6.37
N GLU A 542 -20.59 1.45 -6.82
CA GLU A 542 -20.17 1.49 -8.23
C GLU A 542 -20.55 0.22 -9.02
N LEU A 543 -20.45 -0.96 -8.40
CA LEU A 543 -20.67 -2.26 -9.04
C LEU A 543 -21.42 -3.22 -8.11
N PRO A 544 -22.21 -4.18 -8.64
CA PRO A 544 -22.77 -5.26 -7.83
C PRO A 544 -21.67 -6.00 -7.08
N CYS A 545 -21.71 -5.97 -5.74
CA CYS A 545 -20.57 -6.33 -4.90
C CYS A 545 -20.93 -7.39 -3.86
N ILE A 546 -20.00 -8.29 -3.57
CA ILE A 546 -19.98 -9.10 -2.35
C ILE A 546 -18.65 -8.82 -1.64
N VAL A 547 -18.74 -8.43 -0.37
CA VAL A 547 -17.57 -8.22 0.49
C VAL A 547 -17.26 -9.54 1.17
N VAL A 548 -16.04 -10.04 0.98
CA VAL A 548 -15.53 -11.31 1.50
C VAL A 548 -14.33 -11.01 2.38
N LYS A 549 -14.52 -11.03 3.71
CA LYS A 549 -13.46 -10.59 4.63
C LYS A 549 -13.14 -11.64 5.68
N GLY A 550 -11.86 -11.98 5.81
CA GLY A 550 -11.33 -12.81 6.89
C GLY A 550 -11.12 -11.99 8.15
N ILE A 551 -11.43 -12.55 9.32
CA ILE A 551 -11.30 -11.86 10.59
C ILE A 551 -9.84 -11.91 11.06
N CYS A 552 -9.14 -10.77 11.09
CA CYS A 552 -7.75 -10.68 11.56
C CYS A 552 -7.60 -10.07 12.96
N ASP A 553 -8.61 -9.35 13.44
CA ASP A 553 -8.68 -8.80 14.78
C ASP A 553 -10.15 -8.62 15.22
N TYR A 554 -10.38 -8.17 16.45
CA TYR A 554 -11.72 -7.95 17.00
C TYR A 554 -12.17 -6.49 16.97
N ALA A 555 -11.65 -5.68 16.04
CA ALA A 555 -11.97 -4.25 15.95
C ALA A 555 -11.76 -3.52 17.29
N ASP A 556 -10.65 -3.82 17.98
CA ASP A 556 -10.35 -3.30 19.31
C ASP A 556 -8.92 -2.79 19.44
N SER A 557 -8.57 -2.38 20.67
CA SER A 557 -7.24 -1.87 20.99
C SER A 557 -6.16 -2.95 21.13
N HIS A 558 -6.54 -4.22 21.25
CA HIS A 558 -5.65 -5.38 21.48
C HIS A 558 -5.16 -6.02 20.18
N LYS A 559 -5.60 -5.49 19.04
CA LYS A 559 -5.25 -5.98 17.71
C LYS A 559 -3.75 -6.08 17.45
N ASN A 560 -3.38 -7.10 16.67
CA ASN A 560 -2.01 -7.36 16.23
C ASN A 560 -2.01 -7.91 14.80
N LYS A 561 -0.82 -8.07 14.21
CA LYS A 561 -0.68 -8.50 12.80
C LYS A 561 -0.57 -10.02 12.59
N MET A 562 -0.56 -10.81 13.67
CA MET A 562 -0.27 -12.26 13.62
C MET A 562 -1.26 -13.04 12.74
N TRP A 563 -2.52 -12.61 12.70
CA TRP A 563 -3.59 -13.30 12.02
C TRP A 563 -3.82 -12.83 10.58
N GLN A 564 -3.14 -11.77 10.11
CA GLN A 564 -3.48 -11.11 8.84
C GLN A 564 -3.34 -12.04 7.63
N HIS A 565 -2.21 -12.75 7.49
CA HIS A 565 -2.00 -13.68 6.39
C HIS A 565 -3.01 -14.84 6.44
N PHE A 566 -3.20 -15.48 7.60
CA PHE A 566 -4.18 -16.57 7.74
C PHE A 566 -5.61 -16.11 7.43
N ALA A 567 -6.00 -14.91 7.89
CA ALA A 567 -7.30 -14.31 7.58
C ALA A 567 -7.44 -14.01 6.08
N ALA A 568 -6.40 -13.53 5.41
CA ALA A 568 -6.41 -13.32 3.97
C ALA A 568 -6.55 -14.64 3.19
N ALA A 569 -5.82 -15.69 3.58
CA ALA A 569 -5.94 -17.02 2.97
C ALA A 569 -7.35 -17.62 3.14
N THR A 570 -7.95 -17.48 4.31
CA THR A 570 -9.33 -17.95 4.55
C THR A 570 -10.33 -17.15 3.71
N ALA A 571 -10.18 -15.82 3.62
CA ALA A 571 -11.00 -14.97 2.76
C ALA A 571 -10.90 -15.36 1.27
N ALA A 572 -9.68 -15.49 0.74
CA ALA A 572 -9.41 -15.93 -0.62
C ALA A 572 -9.99 -17.33 -0.90
N SER A 573 -9.89 -18.25 0.08
CA SER A 573 -10.46 -19.59 -0.02
C SER A 573 -11.99 -19.58 -0.10
N VAL A 574 -12.66 -18.69 0.65
CA VAL A 574 -14.12 -18.49 0.55
C VAL A 574 -14.49 -17.82 -0.78
N MET A 575 -13.72 -16.84 -1.23
CA MET A 575 -13.90 -16.15 -2.52
C MET A 575 -13.92 -17.17 -3.67
N LYS A 576 -12.93 -18.07 -3.75
CA LYS A 576 -12.88 -19.11 -4.80
C LYS A 576 -14.04 -20.10 -4.67
N ALA A 577 -14.34 -20.55 -3.45
CA ALA A 577 -15.47 -21.46 -3.21
C ALA A 577 -16.83 -20.83 -3.56
N LEU A 578 -16.98 -19.51 -3.40
CA LEU A 578 -18.16 -18.75 -3.78
C LEU A 578 -18.28 -18.65 -5.30
N LEU A 579 -17.18 -18.37 -6.01
CA LEU A 579 -17.15 -18.32 -7.47
C LEU A 579 -17.57 -19.64 -8.12
N GLU A 580 -17.19 -20.79 -7.56
CA GLU A 580 -17.66 -22.08 -8.08
C GLU A 580 -19.18 -22.26 -8.06
N LYS A 581 -19.88 -21.51 -7.20
CA LYS A 581 -21.34 -21.51 -7.07
C LYS A 581 -22.02 -20.41 -7.86
N TYR A 582 -21.28 -19.38 -8.29
CA TYR A 582 -21.80 -18.29 -9.11
C TYR A 582 -21.96 -18.78 -10.56
N THR A 583 -23.08 -18.45 -11.21
CA THR A 583 -23.45 -19.01 -12.52
C THR A 583 -23.99 -17.99 -13.48
#